data_AF-A0A4Q0E325-F1
#
_entry.id   AF-A0A4Q0E325-F1
#
_cell.length_a   1.000
_cell.length_b   1.000
_cell.length_c   1.000
_cell.angle_alpha   90.00
_cell.angle_beta   90.00
_cell.angle_gamma   90.00
#
_symmetry.space_group_name_H-M   'P 1'
#
loop_
_entity.id
_entity.type
_entity.pdbx_description
1 polymer ?
#
loop_
_entity_poly.entity_id
_entity_poly.type
_entity_poly.pdbx_seq_one_letter_code
_entity_poly.pdbx_strand_id
1 'polypeptide(L)'
;MESNIKGLVAVGHEMASELKAECGAVDMRSVAKLISDLATQLEVQLVRANALAAENAALKSDAPLGAIENGRAFADRLENYQFECEGGNLNMCSDWQEFRRCFEYLSEWVMHSQTEHPATDAFLSEVRAQGVDAAIEAAKNLVAQEYEYKDFKAAQSDCCMHPGSDLVGKVEMTEWLVDFAAQLRKGGNQ
;
A
#
# COMPACT_ATOMS: atom_id res chain seq x y z
N MET A 1 46.34 4.20 -50.08
CA MET A 1 45.22 3.28 -49.80
C MET A 1 45.45 2.46 -48.52
N GLU A 2 46.70 2.06 -48.21
CA GLU A 2 47.06 1.35 -46.95
C GLU A 2 46.83 2.14 -45.65
N SER A 3 46.90 3.48 -45.65
CA SER A 3 46.76 4.28 -44.41
C SER A 3 45.33 4.30 -43.87
N ASN A 4 44.32 4.26 -44.72
CA ASN A 4 42.92 4.26 -44.30
C ASN A 4 42.52 2.94 -43.62
N ILE A 5 43.10 1.82 -44.09
CA ILE A 5 42.81 0.48 -43.52
C ILE A 5 43.38 0.38 -42.10
N LYS A 6 44.62 0.85 -41.87
CA LYS A 6 45.23 0.84 -40.54
C LYS A 6 44.47 1.73 -39.53
N GLY A 7 43.99 2.89 -39.98
CA GLY A 7 43.16 3.77 -39.15
C GLY A 7 41.82 3.14 -38.76
N LEU A 8 41.13 2.53 -39.72
CA LEU A 8 39.87 1.81 -39.47
C LEU A 8 40.03 0.62 -38.53
N VAL A 9 41.15 -0.11 -38.61
CA VAL A 9 41.46 -1.23 -37.72
C VAL A 9 41.73 -0.75 -36.29
N ALA A 10 42.44 0.36 -36.10
CA ALA A 10 42.70 0.93 -34.78
C ALA A 10 41.40 1.42 -34.11
N VAL A 11 40.56 2.14 -34.85
CA VAL A 11 39.23 2.59 -34.38
C VAL A 11 38.34 1.38 -34.07
N GLY A 12 38.41 0.32 -34.88
CA GLY A 12 37.69 -0.93 -34.60
C GLY A 12 38.15 -1.62 -33.32
N HIS A 13 39.45 -1.61 -33.01
CA HIS A 13 39.98 -2.16 -31.76
C HIS A 13 39.64 -1.31 -30.53
N GLU A 14 39.67 0.01 -30.67
CA GLU A 14 39.26 0.95 -29.64
C GLU A 14 37.77 0.79 -29.32
N MET A 15 36.91 0.78 -30.34
CA MET A 15 35.48 0.55 -30.19
C MET A 15 35.16 -0.84 -29.61
N ALA A 16 35.91 -1.89 -29.98
CA ALA A 16 35.76 -3.22 -29.37
C ALA A 16 36.24 -3.26 -27.91
N SER A 17 37.26 -2.46 -27.56
CA SER A 17 37.76 -2.31 -26.19
C SER A 17 36.80 -1.50 -25.33
N GLU A 18 36.20 -0.43 -25.89
CA GLU A 18 35.15 0.37 -25.26
C GLU A 18 33.88 -0.45 -25.05
N LEU A 19 33.42 -1.21 -26.05
CA LEU A 19 32.32 -2.17 -25.89
C LEU A 19 32.63 -3.21 -24.82
N LYS A 20 33.88 -3.69 -24.71
CA LYS A 20 34.29 -4.62 -23.66
C LYS A 20 34.40 -3.97 -22.27
N ALA A 21 34.66 -2.66 -22.20
CA ALA A 21 34.75 -1.88 -20.97
C ALA A 21 33.36 -1.44 -20.46
N GLU A 22 32.45 -1.03 -21.35
CA GLU A 22 31.06 -0.70 -21.04
C GLU A 22 30.20 -1.96 -20.82
N CYS A 23 30.55 -3.07 -21.46
CA CYS A 23 30.01 -4.40 -21.15
C CYS A 23 30.90 -5.13 -20.13
N GLY A 24 31.40 -4.40 -19.13
CA GLY A 24 32.05 -4.94 -17.94
C GLY A 24 31.08 -5.82 -17.15
N ALA A 25 30.97 -7.08 -17.59
CA ALA A 25 30.22 -8.17 -16.99
C ALA A 25 28.76 -7.82 -16.60
N VAL A 26 27.86 -7.72 -17.58
CA VAL A 26 26.47 -8.10 -17.31
C VAL A 26 26.51 -9.60 -16.97
N ASP A 27 26.58 -9.90 -15.68
CA ASP A 27 26.50 -11.28 -15.19
C ASP A 27 25.13 -11.84 -15.60
N MET A 28 25.09 -12.76 -16.56
CA MET A 28 23.83 -13.36 -16.99
C MET A 28 23.08 -14.03 -15.83
N ARG A 29 23.77 -14.38 -14.72
CA ARG A 29 23.10 -14.83 -13.49
C ARG A 29 22.41 -13.68 -12.75
N SER A 30 22.98 -12.48 -12.73
CA SER A 30 22.32 -11.31 -12.12
C SER A 30 21.10 -10.89 -12.94
N VAL A 31 21.18 -10.94 -14.27
CA VAL A 31 20.02 -10.72 -15.15
C VAL A 31 18.94 -11.78 -14.94
N ALA A 32 19.32 -13.07 -14.90
CA ALA A 32 18.37 -14.14 -14.62
C ALA A 32 17.69 -13.97 -13.25
N LYS A 33 18.43 -13.52 -12.24
CA LYS A 33 17.89 -13.21 -10.92
C LYS A 33 16.90 -12.06 -10.97
N LEU A 34 17.23 -10.95 -11.63
CA LEU A 34 16.31 -9.81 -11.80
C LEU A 34 15.02 -10.22 -12.51
N ILE A 35 15.12 -11.04 -13.55
CA ILE A 35 13.94 -11.57 -14.27
C ILE A 35 13.09 -12.45 -13.34
N SER A 36 13.72 -13.31 -12.54
CA SER A 36 13.03 -14.16 -11.56
C SER A 36 12.35 -13.34 -10.45
N ASP A 37 13.02 -12.31 -9.95
CA ASP A 37 12.48 -11.41 -8.92
C ASP A 37 11.29 -10.62 -9.49
N LEU A 38 11.41 -10.11 -10.73
CA LEU A 38 10.32 -9.41 -11.41
C LEU A 38 9.12 -10.32 -11.69
N ALA A 39 9.36 -11.57 -12.11
CA ALA A 39 8.28 -12.54 -12.32
C ALA A 39 7.52 -12.82 -11.01
N THR A 40 8.26 -13.06 -9.91
CA THR A 40 7.67 -13.24 -8.58
C THR A 40 6.86 -12.01 -8.16
N GLN A 41 7.39 -10.80 -8.38
CA GLN A 41 6.67 -9.56 -8.06
C GLN A 41 5.39 -9.42 -8.89
N LEU A 42 5.42 -9.72 -10.18
CA LEU A 42 4.22 -9.68 -11.04
C LEU A 42 3.15 -10.68 -10.59
N GLU A 43 3.54 -11.87 -10.15
CA GLU A 43 2.60 -12.86 -9.60
C GLU A 43 1.93 -12.33 -8.33
N VAL A 44 2.68 -11.75 -7.39
CA VAL A 44 2.13 -11.11 -6.18
C VAL A 44 1.17 -9.99 -6.54
N GLN A 45 1.54 -9.14 -7.51
CA GLN A 45 0.70 -8.05 -8.00
C GLN A 45 -0.61 -8.56 -8.61
N LEU A 46 -0.56 -9.65 -9.37
CA LEU A 46 -1.73 -10.26 -10.00
C LEU A 46 -2.69 -10.81 -8.95
N VAL A 47 -2.19 -11.56 -7.96
CA VAL A 47 -3.02 -12.09 -6.87
C VAL A 47 -3.70 -10.96 -6.10
N ARG A 48 -2.95 -9.90 -5.78
CA ARG A 48 -3.47 -8.72 -5.10
C ARG A 48 -4.55 -8.00 -5.91
N ALA A 49 -4.31 -7.77 -7.20
CA ALA A 49 -5.27 -7.13 -8.09
C ALA A 49 -6.57 -7.93 -8.19
N ASN A 50 -6.48 -9.26 -8.26
CA ASN A 50 -7.66 -10.14 -8.28
C ASN A 50 -8.43 -10.08 -6.97
N ALA A 51 -7.75 -10.06 -5.81
CA ALA A 51 -8.40 -9.94 -4.50
C ALA A 51 -9.12 -8.60 -4.37
N LEU A 52 -8.47 -7.49 -4.74
CA LEU A 52 -9.09 -6.16 -4.74
C LEU A 52 -10.26 -6.08 -5.74
N ALA A 53 -10.17 -6.72 -6.90
CA ALA A 53 -11.25 -6.75 -7.88
C ALA A 53 -12.47 -7.52 -7.35
N ALA A 54 -12.26 -8.65 -6.68
CA ALA A 54 -13.33 -9.43 -6.05
C ALA A 54 -14.01 -8.64 -4.92
N GLU A 55 -13.24 -7.99 -4.06
CA GLU A 55 -13.76 -7.14 -2.98
C GLU A 55 -14.53 -5.93 -3.54
N ASN A 56 -13.99 -5.24 -4.56
CA ASN A 56 -14.69 -4.15 -5.23
C ASN A 56 -16.00 -4.60 -5.91
N ALA A 57 -16.06 -5.83 -6.43
CA ALA A 57 -17.29 -6.38 -6.98
C ALA A 57 -18.33 -6.63 -5.88
N ALA A 58 -17.90 -7.12 -4.71
CA ALA A 58 -18.75 -7.29 -3.53
C ALA A 58 -19.28 -5.93 -3.01
N LEU A 59 -18.43 -4.91 -2.92
CA LEU A 59 -18.83 -3.56 -2.52
C LEU A 59 -19.83 -2.91 -3.48
N LYS A 60 -19.68 -3.13 -4.79
CA LYS A 60 -20.66 -2.63 -5.77
C LYS A 60 -22.01 -3.32 -5.68
N SER A 61 -22.10 -4.47 -5.01
CA SER A 61 -23.36 -5.13 -4.68
C SER A 61 -23.96 -4.68 -3.34
N ASP A 62 -23.40 -3.65 -2.71
CA ASP A 62 -23.87 -3.17 -1.41
C ASP A 62 -25.34 -2.77 -1.43
N ALA A 63 -25.96 -3.00 -0.28
CA ALA A 63 -27.34 -2.65 -0.04
C ALA A 63 -27.55 -1.13 -0.21
N PRO A 64 -28.77 -0.70 -0.60
CA PRO A 64 -29.05 0.71 -0.86
C PRO A 64 -29.20 1.48 0.46
N LEU A 65 -28.09 1.71 1.18
CA LEU A 65 -28.07 2.33 2.52
C LEU A 65 -28.81 3.67 2.53
N GLY A 66 -28.56 4.52 1.53
CA GLY A 66 -29.26 5.80 1.40
C GLY A 66 -30.77 5.66 1.17
N ALA A 67 -31.24 4.59 0.53
CA ALA A 67 -32.67 4.32 0.40
C ALA A 67 -33.28 3.85 1.73
N ILE A 68 -32.53 3.05 2.50
CA ILE A 68 -32.93 2.59 3.84
C ILE A 68 -33.03 3.78 4.80
N GLU A 69 -32.03 4.66 4.82
CA GLU A 69 -32.03 5.89 5.63
C GLU A 69 -33.20 6.81 5.27
N ASN A 70 -33.42 7.06 3.98
CA ASN A 70 -34.55 7.86 3.51
C ASN A 70 -35.89 7.20 3.88
N GLY A 71 -36.00 5.88 3.73
CA GLY A 71 -37.20 5.12 4.08
C GLY A 71 -37.56 5.26 5.56
N ARG A 72 -36.55 5.18 6.44
CA ARG A 72 -36.70 5.42 7.89
C ARG A 72 -37.22 6.83 8.19
N ALA A 73 -36.58 7.85 7.59
CA ALA A 73 -37.00 9.25 7.77
C ALA A 73 -38.42 9.51 7.26
N PHE A 74 -38.82 8.87 6.15
CA PHE A 74 -40.19 8.97 5.64
C PHE A 74 -41.19 8.26 6.56
N ALA A 75 -40.84 7.09 7.08
CA ALA A 75 -41.69 6.40 8.05
C ALA A 75 -41.87 7.25 9.31
N ASP A 76 -40.80 7.82 9.87
CA ASP A 76 -40.86 8.71 11.04
C ASP A 76 -41.76 9.92 10.78
N ARG A 77 -41.68 10.49 9.57
CA ARG A 77 -42.54 11.61 9.19
C ARG A 77 -44.00 11.20 9.08
N LEU A 78 -44.30 10.01 8.53
CA LEU A 78 -45.66 9.49 8.38
C LEU A 78 -46.33 9.25 9.74
N GLU A 79 -45.59 8.76 10.74
CA GLU A 79 -46.10 8.55 12.10
C GLU A 79 -46.48 9.85 12.81
N ASN A 80 -45.78 10.93 12.46
CA ASN A 80 -46.03 12.26 13.00
C ASN A 80 -47.15 13.00 12.26
N TYR A 81 -47.66 12.48 11.14
CA TYR A 81 -48.86 13.02 10.50
C TYR A 81 -50.11 12.68 11.32
N GLN A 82 -51.01 13.66 11.46
CA GLN A 82 -52.32 13.46 12.06
C GLN A 82 -53.30 12.83 11.04
N PHE A 83 -53.04 11.58 10.66
CA PHE A 83 -54.03 10.81 9.90
C PHE A 83 -55.19 10.43 10.83
N GLU A 84 -56.41 10.75 10.42
CA GLU A 84 -57.63 10.30 11.08
C GLU A 84 -58.38 9.35 10.14
N CYS A 85 -58.40 8.06 10.48
CA CYS A 85 -59.31 7.08 9.91
C CYS A 85 -60.15 6.45 11.03
N GLU A 86 -61.12 5.59 10.70
CA GLU A 86 -61.96 4.92 11.70
C GLU A 86 -61.16 4.11 12.74
N GLY A 87 -59.92 3.72 12.42
CA GLY A 87 -58.99 3.01 13.30
C GLY A 87 -58.07 3.90 14.17
N GLY A 88 -58.20 5.23 14.11
CA GLY A 88 -57.35 6.17 14.85
C GLY A 88 -56.03 6.50 14.15
N ASN A 89 -55.02 6.92 14.93
CA ASN A 89 -53.71 7.32 14.41
C ASN A 89 -52.97 6.14 13.75
N LEU A 90 -52.16 6.41 12.73
CA LEU A 90 -51.37 5.41 11.99
C LEU A 90 -50.54 4.50 12.89
N ASN A 91 -49.99 5.03 13.98
CA ASN A 91 -49.18 4.28 14.95
C ASN A 91 -49.97 3.20 15.70
N MET A 92 -51.29 3.29 15.71
CA MET A 92 -52.19 2.31 16.34
C MET A 92 -52.62 1.22 15.35
N CYS A 93 -52.28 1.34 14.07
CA CYS A 93 -52.57 0.33 13.06
C CYS A 93 -51.57 -0.84 13.14
N SER A 94 -52.07 -2.07 13.31
CA SER A 94 -51.24 -3.28 13.39
C SER A 94 -50.39 -3.49 12.14
N ASP A 95 -50.94 -3.23 10.96
CA ASP A 95 -50.22 -3.42 9.69
C ASP A 95 -49.04 -2.44 9.58
N TRP A 96 -49.22 -1.22 10.06
CA TRP A 96 -48.14 -0.22 10.12
C TRP A 96 -47.04 -0.63 11.10
N GLN A 97 -47.42 -1.08 12.31
CA GLN A 97 -46.46 -1.54 13.32
C GLN A 97 -45.64 -2.74 12.83
N GLU A 98 -46.29 -3.71 12.17
CA GLU A 98 -45.59 -4.87 11.60
C GLU A 98 -44.71 -4.49 10.41
N PHE A 99 -45.17 -3.60 9.52
CA PHE A 99 -44.33 -3.06 8.46
C PHE A 99 -43.06 -2.40 9.02
N ARG A 100 -43.22 -1.53 10.02
CA ARG A 100 -42.10 -0.88 10.74
C ARG A 100 -41.14 -1.92 11.30
N ARG A 101 -41.65 -2.90 12.04
CA ARG A 101 -40.82 -3.95 12.64
C ARG A 101 -40.04 -4.74 11.59
N CYS A 102 -40.70 -5.15 10.50
CA CYS A 102 -40.05 -5.86 9.40
C CYS A 102 -38.99 -5.01 8.69
N PHE A 103 -39.30 -3.73 8.43
CA PHE A 103 -38.38 -2.79 7.81
C PHE A 103 -37.14 -2.55 8.69
N GLU A 104 -37.34 -2.33 9.99
CA GLU A 104 -36.25 -2.15 10.95
C GLU A 104 -35.35 -3.39 11.01
N TYR A 105 -35.93 -4.58 11.13
CA TYR A 105 -35.18 -5.83 11.13
C TYR A 105 -34.36 -6.03 9.86
N LEU A 106 -34.94 -5.77 8.69
CA LEU A 106 -34.24 -5.81 7.40
C LEU A 106 -33.09 -4.80 7.35
N SER A 107 -33.34 -3.58 7.84
CA SER A 107 -32.32 -2.54 7.86
C SER A 107 -31.15 -2.89 8.78
N GLU A 108 -31.42 -3.41 9.97
CA GLU A 108 -30.40 -3.87 10.91
C GLU A 108 -29.61 -5.03 10.30
N TRP A 109 -30.28 -6.01 9.71
CA TRP A 109 -29.61 -7.13 9.05
C TRP A 109 -28.67 -6.65 7.94
N VAL A 110 -29.11 -5.69 7.12
CA VAL A 110 -28.27 -5.08 6.09
C VAL A 110 -27.05 -4.38 6.70
N MET A 111 -27.24 -3.59 7.76
CA MET A 111 -26.16 -2.83 8.39
C MET A 111 -25.10 -3.74 9.03
N HIS A 112 -25.51 -4.88 9.59
CA HIS A 112 -24.59 -5.86 10.16
C HIS A 112 -23.94 -6.78 9.13
N SER A 113 -24.45 -6.80 7.88
CA SER A 113 -23.90 -7.59 6.78
C SER A 113 -22.85 -6.82 5.98
N GLN A 114 -22.37 -5.67 6.47
CA GLN A 114 -21.30 -4.93 5.81
C GLN A 114 -20.06 -5.81 5.68
N THR A 115 -19.52 -5.84 4.47
CA THR A 115 -18.39 -6.69 4.13
C THR A 115 -17.12 -6.04 4.67
N GLU A 116 -16.33 -6.76 5.48
CA GLU A 116 -14.97 -6.32 5.81
C GLU A 116 -14.13 -6.20 4.53
N HIS A 117 -13.09 -5.36 4.56
CA HIS A 117 -12.28 -5.04 3.38
C HIS A 117 -10.85 -5.60 3.49
N PRO A 118 -10.65 -6.91 3.73
CA PRO A 118 -9.33 -7.44 4.05
C PRO A 118 -8.31 -7.27 2.92
N ALA A 119 -8.73 -7.28 1.66
CA ALA A 119 -7.82 -7.04 0.54
C ALA A 119 -7.38 -5.58 0.47
N THR A 120 -8.30 -4.64 0.69
CA THR A 120 -7.97 -3.21 0.79
C THR A 120 -7.09 -2.93 2.00
N ASP A 121 -7.40 -3.48 3.18
CA ASP A 121 -6.62 -3.30 4.39
C ASP A 121 -5.20 -3.84 4.25
N ALA A 122 -5.05 -5.04 3.67
CA ALA A 122 -3.75 -5.63 3.36
C ALA A 122 -2.96 -4.76 2.37
N PHE A 123 -3.59 -4.27 1.30
CA PHE A 123 -2.96 -3.37 0.34
C PHE A 123 -2.49 -2.06 0.98
N LEU A 124 -3.34 -1.42 1.79
CA LEU A 124 -2.99 -0.19 2.49
C LEU A 124 -1.86 -0.40 3.50
N SER A 125 -1.84 -1.54 4.20
CA SER A 125 -0.74 -1.92 5.09
C SER A 125 0.57 -2.08 4.32
N GLU A 126 0.53 -2.75 3.17
CA GLU A 126 1.69 -2.93 2.30
C GLU A 126 2.22 -1.59 1.78
N VAL A 127 1.35 -0.71 1.28
CA VAL A 127 1.74 0.62 0.78
C VAL A 127 2.35 1.48 1.90
N ARG A 128 1.77 1.44 3.11
CA ARG A 128 2.36 2.13 4.27
C ARG A 128 3.75 1.57 4.59
N ALA A 129 3.92 0.26 4.60
CA ALA A 129 5.22 -0.36 4.86
C ALA A 129 6.25 0.05 3.81
N GLN A 130 5.90 0.03 2.52
CA GLN A 130 6.76 0.49 1.42
C GLN A 130 7.16 1.96 1.57
N GLY A 131 6.21 2.84 1.93
CA GLY A 131 6.50 4.25 2.16
C GLY A 131 7.46 4.47 3.33
N VAL A 132 7.29 3.73 4.42
CA VAL A 132 8.20 3.74 5.58
C VAL A 132 9.59 3.23 5.19
N ASP A 133 9.68 2.14 4.43
CA ASP A 133 10.95 1.61 3.92
C ASP A 133 11.67 2.62 3.02
N ALA A 134 10.94 3.28 2.12
CA ALA A 134 11.50 4.31 1.25
C ALA A 134 12.05 5.50 2.06
N ALA A 135 11.35 5.93 3.11
CA ALA A 135 11.80 7.01 3.98
C ALA A 135 13.05 6.63 4.78
N ILE A 136 13.13 5.39 5.27
CA ILE A 136 14.32 4.86 5.96
C ILE A 136 15.52 4.81 5.02
N GLU A 137 15.35 4.30 3.80
CA GLU A 137 16.44 4.26 2.82
C GLU A 137 16.91 5.68 2.43
N ALA A 138 15.98 6.63 2.33
CA ALA A 138 16.34 8.04 2.15
C ALA A 138 17.14 8.59 3.33
N ALA A 139 16.75 8.30 4.57
CA ALA A 139 17.48 8.71 5.77
C ALA A 139 18.90 8.11 5.83
N LYS A 140 19.04 6.81 5.54
CA LYS A 140 20.34 6.13 5.43
C LYS A 140 21.24 6.81 4.39
N ASN A 141 20.69 7.14 3.23
CA ASN A 141 21.43 7.82 2.17
C ASN A 141 21.85 9.23 2.57
N LEU A 142 21.00 9.99 3.26
CA LEU A 142 21.34 11.32 3.77
C LEU A 142 22.50 11.27 4.78
N VAL A 143 22.46 10.33 5.73
CA VAL A 143 23.54 10.14 6.70
C VAL A 143 24.86 9.79 5.99
N ALA A 144 24.83 8.87 5.02
CA ALA A 144 26.02 8.52 4.27
C ALA A 144 26.58 9.73 3.49
N GLN A 145 25.72 10.50 2.83
CA GLN A 145 26.13 11.68 2.04
C GLN A 145 26.70 12.81 2.90
N GLU A 146 26.07 13.11 4.03
CA GLU A 146 26.45 14.25 4.88
C GLU A 146 27.86 14.10 5.46
N TYR A 147 28.27 12.87 5.76
CA TYR A 147 29.59 12.56 6.30
C TYR A 147 30.53 11.92 5.27
N GLU A 148 30.18 12.04 3.98
CA GLU A 148 31.00 11.60 2.84
C GLU A 148 31.37 10.09 2.86
N TYR A 149 30.52 9.25 3.45
CA TYR A 149 30.66 7.80 3.39
C TYR A 149 30.06 7.21 2.10
N LYS A 150 30.64 6.10 1.64
CA LYS A 150 30.14 5.35 0.48
C LYS A 150 28.72 4.81 0.65
N ASP A 151 28.35 4.46 1.88
CA ASP A 151 27.06 3.86 2.24
C ASP A 151 26.83 4.00 3.75
N PHE A 152 25.59 3.76 4.19
CA PHE A 152 25.23 3.83 5.60
C PHE A 152 25.97 2.79 6.48
N LYS A 153 26.40 1.66 5.90
CA LYS A 153 27.15 0.64 6.66
C LYS A 153 28.55 1.12 7.01
N ALA A 154 29.20 1.88 6.13
CA ALA A 154 30.47 2.51 6.40
C ALA A 154 30.34 3.56 7.50
N ALA A 155 29.29 4.40 7.44
CA ALA A 155 28.95 5.36 8.48
C ALA A 155 28.73 4.66 9.84
N GLN A 156 27.90 3.61 9.88
CA GLN A 156 27.65 2.80 11.07
C GLN A 156 28.92 2.16 11.65
N SER A 157 29.79 1.64 10.78
CA SER A 157 31.04 1.02 11.21
C SER A 157 32.01 2.02 11.86
N ASP A 158 31.99 3.27 11.45
CA ASP A 158 32.93 4.30 11.92
C ASP A 158 32.48 4.92 13.26
N CYS A 159 31.20 4.78 13.62
CA CYS A 159 30.66 5.24 14.91
C CYS A 159 31.42 4.69 16.13
N CYS A 160 31.98 3.47 16.05
CA CYS A 160 32.73 2.87 17.15
C CYS A 160 34.10 3.54 17.38
N MET A 161 34.64 4.21 16.36
CA MET A 161 35.91 4.93 16.42
C MET A 161 35.74 6.36 16.95
N HIS A 162 34.53 6.92 16.85
CA HIS A 162 34.23 8.32 17.16
C HIS A 162 32.94 8.48 17.99
N PRO A 163 32.91 7.99 19.25
CA PRO A 163 31.68 7.88 20.07
C PRO A 163 31.06 9.22 20.49
N GLY A 164 31.78 10.34 20.34
CA GLY A 164 31.28 11.68 20.66
C GLY A 164 30.90 12.53 19.44
N SER A 165 30.85 11.93 18.25
CA SER A 165 30.55 12.64 17.01
C SER A 165 29.04 12.74 16.75
N ASP A 166 28.62 13.81 16.06
CA ASP A 166 27.22 13.98 15.64
C ASP A 166 26.72 12.85 14.72
N LEU A 167 27.65 12.15 14.06
CA LEU A 167 27.38 10.97 13.23
C LEU A 167 26.68 9.87 14.03
N VAL A 168 27.14 9.63 15.26
CA VAL A 168 26.61 8.56 16.13
C VAL A 168 25.12 8.77 16.38
N GLY A 169 24.73 9.98 16.78
CA GLY A 169 23.31 10.28 17.05
C GLY A 169 22.42 10.13 15.82
N LYS A 170 22.92 10.44 14.62
CA LYS A 170 22.16 10.29 13.37
C LYS A 170 22.04 8.83 12.91
N VAL A 171 23.09 8.04 13.09
CA VAL A 171 23.06 6.59 12.84
C VAL A 171 22.09 5.92 13.81
N GLU A 172 22.19 6.21 15.11
CA GLU A 172 21.28 5.68 16.13
C GLU A 172 19.82 6.04 15.85
N MET A 173 19.54 7.28 15.44
CA MET A 173 18.18 7.69 15.06
C MET A 173 17.68 6.91 13.83
N THR A 174 18.54 6.68 12.84
CA THR A 174 18.19 5.95 11.62
C THR A 174 17.94 4.46 11.90
N GLU A 175 18.73 3.86 12.79
CA GLU A 175 18.51 2.50 13.29
C GLU A 175 17.23 2.38 14.09
N TRP A 176 16.95 3.35 14.96
CA TRP A 176 15.70 3.41 15.70
C TRP A 176 14.48 3.49 14.77
N LEU A 177 14.56 4.21 13.65
CA LEU A 177 13.50 4.23 12.63
C LEU A 177 13.27 2.85 12.01
N VAL A 178 14.31 2.04 11.82
CA VAL A 178 14.19 0.65 11.33
C VAL A 178 13.43 -0.21 12.35
N ASP A 179 13.80 -0.11 13.61
CA ASP A 179 13.13 -0.85 14.69
C ASP A 179 11.68 -0.40 14.88
N PHE A 180 11.43 0.90 14.81
CA PHE A 180 10.08 1.48 14.88
C PHE A 180 9.21 1.00 13.71
N ALA A 181 9.74 0.99 12.49
CA ALA A 181 9.04 0.44 11.33
C ALA A 181 8.74 -1.06 11.49
N ALA A 182 9.66 -1.83 12.06
CA ALA A 182 9.43 -3.25 12.35
C ALA A 182 8.31 -3.45 13.39
N GLN A 183 8.15 -2.55 14.35
CA GLN A 183 7.03 -2.58 15.29
C GLN A 183 5.70 -2.24 14.59
N LEU A 184 5.68 -1.23 13.72
CA LEU A 184 4.48 -0.88 12.95
C LEU A 184 3.97 -2.04 12.08
N ARG A 185 4.89 -2.83 11.49
CA ARG A 185 4.53 -4.01 10.67
C ARG A 185 3.93 -5.16 11.47
N LYS A 186 4.23 -5.28 12.76
CA LYS A 186 3.70 -6.35 13.62
C LYS A 186 2.25 -6.13 14.03
N GLY A 187 1.66 -4.98 13.68
CA GLY A 187 0.42 -4.50 14.26
C GLY A 187 0.72 -4.09 15.70
N GLY A 188 0.76 -2.78 15.97
CA GLY A 188 0.82 -2.33 17.35
C GLY A 188 -0.32 -2.98 18.12
N ASN A 189 -0.06 -3.50 19.32
CA ASN A 189 -1.11 -3.83 20.27
C ASN A 189 -1.98 -2.57 20.42
N GLN A 190 -3.12 -2.54 19.73
CA GLN A 190 -4.24 -1.63 19.96
C GLN A 190 -5.44 -2.49 20.31
#